data_AF-A0A392V1S5-F1
#
_entry.id   AF-A0A392V1S5-F1
#
_cell.length_a   1.000
_cell.length_b   1.000
_cell.length_c   1.000
_cell.angle_alpha   90.00
_cell.angle_beta   90.00
_cell.angle_gamma   90.00
#
_symmetry.space_group_name_H-M   'P 1'
#
loop_
_entity.id
_entity.type
_entity.pdbx_description
1 polymer ?
#
loop_
_entity_poly.entity_id
_entity_poly.type
_entity_poly.pdbx_seq_one_letter_code
_entity_poly.pdbx_strand_id
1 'polypeptide(L)' 'DDEEALKWAAIQKLPTFARLRKGLLTSLQGEAMEIDIENLGLQERRDLLERLVRLAEKDNEEFLLKLKNRIDR' A
#
# COMPACT_ATOMS: atom_id res chain seq x y z
N ASP A 1 4.07 8.73 11.30
CA ASP A 1 5.43 8.29 10.94
C ASP A 1 5.97 7.18 11.83
N ASP A 2 6.32 7.40 13.09
CA ASP A 2 6.93 6.34 13.92
C ASP A 2 5.99 5.16 14.21
N GLU A 3 4.71 5.42 14.50
CA GLU A 3 3.73 4.36 14.73
C GLU A 3 3.45 3.55 13.47
N GLU A 4 3.35 4.22 12.32
CA GLU A 4 3.17 3.56 11.03
C GLU A 4 4.39 2.72 10.66
N ALA A 5 5.60 3.25 10.89
CA ALA A 5 6.85 2.52 10.70
C ALA A 5 6.92 1.26 11.59
N LEU A 6 6.44 1.35 12.84
CA LEU A 6 6.34 0.19 13.73
C LEU A 6 5.34 -0.86 13.21
N LYS A 7 4.19 -0.44 12.67
CA LYS A 7 3.21 -1.35 12.02
C LYS A 7 3.81 -2.02 10.79
N TRP A 8 4.53 -1.28 9.94
CA TRP A 8 5.24 -1.84 8.79
C TRP A 8 6.31 -2.85 9.22
N ALA A 9 7.10 -2.54 10.25
CA ALA A 9 8.12 -3.44 10.78
C ALA A 9 7.52 -4.74 11.32
N ALA A 10 6.33 -4.69 11.94
CA ALA A 10 5.61 -5.88 12.38
C ALA A 10 5.18 -6.76 11.19
N ILE A 11 4.62 -6.17 10.12
CA ILE A 11 4.23 -6.90 8.91
C ILE A 11 5.44 -7.53 8.21
N GLN A 12 6.57 -6.83 8.16
CA GLN A 12 7.79 -7.32 7.49
C GLN A 12 8.40 -8.55 8.18
N LYS A 13 8.20 -8.69 9.49
CA LYS A 13 8.65 -9.84 10.29
C LYS A 13 7.77 -11.08 10.10
N LEU A 14 6.62 -10.96 9.45
CA LEU A 14 5.73 -12.10 9.20
C LEU A 14 6.34 -13.09 8.20
N PRO A 15 6.04 -14.40 8.31
CA PRO A 15 6.33 -15.37 7.27
C PRO A 15 5.75 -14.94 5.92
N THR A 16 6.37 -15.35 4.81
CA THR A 16 6.04 -14.89 3.44
C THR A 16 4.53 -14.93 3.16
N PHE A 17 3.86 -16.03 3.51
CA PHE A 17 2.43 -16.19 3.23
C PHE A 17 1.55 -15.22 4.04
N ALA A 18 1.82 -15.06 5.33
CA ALA A 18 1.10 -14.11 6.18
C ALA A 18 1.38 -12.67 5.75
N ARG A 19 2.63 -12.36 5.37
CA ARG A 19 3.04 -11.04 4.88
C ARG A 19 2.31 -10.65 3.59
N LEU A 20 2.10 -11.58 2.66
CA LEU A 20 1.38 -11.32 1.41
C LEU A 20 -0.11 -10.98 1.62
N ARG A 21 -0.69 -11.38 2.75
CA ARG A 21 -2.11 -11.19 3.07
C ARG A 21 -2.37 -9.97 3.93
N LYS A 22 -1.34 -9.39 4.55
CA LYS A 22 -1.46 -8.25 5.45
C LYS A 22 -0.95 -6.96 4.81
N GLY A 23 -1.66 -5.88 5.02
CA GLY A 23 -1.28 -4.55 4.54
C GLY A 23 -1.70 -3.44 5.51
N LEU A 24 -1.28 -2.22 5.21
CA LEU A 24 -1.76 -1.03 5.91
C LEU A 24 -2.62 -0.21 4.96
N LEU A 25 -3.82 0.15 5.41
CA LEU A 25 -4.74 1.02 4.70
C LEU A 25 -4.91 2.32 5.51
N THR A 26 -4.60 3.44 4.88
CA THR A 26 -4.81 4.75 5.49
C THR A 26 -6.30 5.11 5.48
N SER A 27 -6.92 5.34 6.64
CA SER A 27 -8.31 5.76 6.74
C SER A 27 -8.52 7.16 6.15
N LEU A 28 -9.78 7.60 6.02
CA LEU A 28 -10.11 8.98 5.62
C LEU A 28 -9.60 10.02 6.63
N GLN A 29 -9.36 9.61 7.87
CA GLN A 29 -8.81 10.45 8.94
C GLN A 29 -7.27 10.49 8.93
N GLY A 30 -6.62 9.77 7.99
CA GLY A 30 -5.16 9.72 7.89
C GLY A 30 -4.50 8.65 8.77
N GLU A 31 -5.27 7.81 9.45
CA GLU A 31 -4.74 6.76 10.33
C GLU A 31 -4.41 5.49 9.55
N ALA A 32 -3.20 4.95 9.71
CA ALA A 32 -2.82 3.68 9.12
C ALA A 32 -3.41 2.50 9.93
N MET A 33 -4.35 1.77 9.32
CA MET A 33 -5.00 0.60 9.91
C MET A 33 -4.47 -0.68 9.26
N GLU A 34 -4.10 -1.68 10.08
CA GLU A 34 -3.72 -3.00 9.58
C GLU A 34 -4.96 -3.71 9.02
N ILE A 35 -4.85 -4.22 7.79
CA ILE A 35 -5.92 -4.92 7.10
C ILE A 35 -5.46 -6.32 6.69
N ASP A 36 -6.42 -7.25 6.68
CA ASP A 36 -6.27 -8.55 6.06
C ASP A 36 -6.97 -8.55 4.70
N ILE A 37 -6.16 -8.63 3.64
CA ILE A 37 -6.59 -8.55 2.25
C ILE A 37 -7.58 -9.68 1.90
N GLU A 38 -7.44 -10.85 2.52
CA GLU A 38 -8.34 -11.99 2.28
C GLU A 38 -9.73 -11.74 2.86
N ASN A 39 -9.80 -11.03 4.00
CA ASN A 39 -11.00 -10.82 4.79
C ASN A 39 -11.67 -9.45 4.58
N LEU A 40 -11.23 -8.66 3.60
CA LEU A 40 -11.86 -7.39 3.27
C LEU A 40 -13.31 -7.56 2.80
N GLY A 41 -14.21 -6.73 3.33
CA GLY A 41 -15.58 -6.60 2.84
C GLY A 41 -15.65 -5.96 1.46
N LEU A 42 -16.79 -6.08 0.78
CA LEU A 42 -16.96 -5.57 -0.60
C LEU A 42 -16.72 -4.07 -0.73
N GLN A 43 -17.17 -3.27 0.25
CA GLN A 43 -16.95 -1.82 0.24
C GLN A 43 -15.47 -1.48 0.43
N GLU A 44 -14.80 -2.11 1.39
CA GLU A 44 -13.37 -1.89 1.66
C GLU A 44 -12.50 -2.30 0.47
N ARG A 45 -12.84 -3.40 -0.21
CA ARG A 45 -12.19 -3.80 -1.46
C ARG A 45 -12.37 -2.76 -2.56
N ARG A 46 -13.59 -2.20 -2.70
CA ARG A 46 -13.87 -1.17 -3.70
C ARG A 46 -13.07 0.09 -3.43
N ASP A 47 -13.04 0.54 -2.18
CA ASP A 47 -12.33 1.75 -1.77
C ASP A 47 -10.80 1.56 -1.89
N LEU A 48 -10.29 0.38 -1.56
CA LEU A 48 -8.88 0.02 -1.79
C LEU A 48 -8.55 0.07 -3.29
N LEU A 49 -9.36 -0.55 -4.15
CA LEU A 49 -9.15 -0.53 -5.60
C LEU A 49 -9.25 0.87 -6.18
N GLU A 50 -10.22 1.67 -5.76
CA GLU A 50 -10.37 3.05 -6.22
C GLU A 50 -9.15 3.90 -5.85
N ARG A 51 -8.63 3.73 -4.63
CA ARG A 51 -7.37 4.38 -4.20
C ARG A 51 -6.18 3.89 -5.00
N LEU A 52 -6.03 2.59 -5.22
CA LEU A 52 -4.92 2.02 -6.00
C LEU A 52 -4.94 2.53 -7.45
N VAL A 53 -6.12 2.65 -8.07
CA VAL A 53 -6.27 3.20 -9.42
C VAL A 53 -5.92 4.69 -9.44
N ARG A 54 -6.40 5.47 -8.48
CA ARG A 54 -6.04 6.91 -8.36
C ARG A 54 -4.55 7.13 -8.06
N LEU A 55 -3.95 6.29 -7.23
CA LEU A 55 -2.51 6.30 -6.96
C LEU A 55 -1.73 5.88 -8.20
N ALA A 56 -2.18 4.88 -8.94
CA ALA A 56 -1.52 4.46 -10.18
C ALA A 56 -1.44 5.60 -11.21
N GLU A 57 -2.42 6.50 -11.27
CA GLU A 57 -2.31 7.68 -12.16
C GLU A 57 -1.19 8.65 -11.74
N LYS A 58 -0.97 8.82 -10.44
CA LYS A 58 0.00 9.79 -9.89
C LYS A 58 1.40 9.19 -9.69
N ASP A 59 1.47 7.96 -9.20
CA ASP A 59 2.71 7.24 -8.89
C ASP A 59 3.31 6.56 -10.13
N ASN A 60 2.52 6.17 -11.13
CA ASN A 60 3.10 5.65 -12.37
C ASN A 60 3.84 6.75 -13.12
N GLU A 61 3.35 7.99 -13.11
CA GLU A 61 4.07 9.10 -13.73
C GLU A 61 5.45 9.28 -13.08
N GLU A 62 5.52 9.33 -11.74
CA GLU A 62 6.79 9.40 -11.01
C GLU A 62 7.68 8.18 -11.24
N PHE A 63 7.11 6.97 -11.22
CA PHE A 63 7.84 5.72 -11.47
C PHE A 63 8.41 5.70 -12.88
N LEU A 64 7.63 6.05 -13.90
CA LEU A 64 8.06 6.11 -15.29
C LEU A 64 9.11 7.20 -15.50
N LEU A 65 9.01 8.34 -14.81
CA LEU A 65 10.00 9.40 -14.85
C LEU A 65 11.33 8.96 -14.22
N LYS A 66 11.28 8.29 -13.06
CA LYS A 66 12.45 7.67 -12.42
C LYS A 66 13.07 6.57 -13.29
N LEU A 67 12.25 5.77 -13.98
CA LEU A 67 12.72 4.74 -14.90
C LEU A 67 13.41 5.34 -16.12
N LYS A 68 12.82 6.37 -16.74
CA LYS A 68 13.42 7.12 -17.86
C LYS A 68 14.80 7.67 -17.47
N ASN A 69 14.89 8.35 -16.33
CA ASN A 69 16.15 8.90 -15.83
C ASN A 69 17.25 7.84 -15.58
N ARG A 70 16.88 6.58 -15.34
CA ARG A 70 17.84 5.47 -15.19
C ARG A 70 18.28 4.89 -16.52
N ILE A 71 17.48 5.03 -17.58
CA ILE A 71 17.79 4.54 -18.94
C ILE A 71 18.59 5.58 -19.71
N ASP A 72 18.31 6.88 -19.52
CA ASP A 72 19.01 7.99 -20.17
C ASP A 72 20.44 8.23 -19.62
N ARG A 73 20.83 7.52 -18.55
CA ARG A 73 22.14 7.64 -17.88
C ARG A 73 23.03 6.45 -18.17
#